data_AF-A0A9Q0NYT0-F1
#
_entry.id   AF-A0A9Q0NYT0-F1
#
_cell.length_a   1.000
_cell.length_b   1.000
_cell.length_c   1.000
_cell.angle_alpha   90.00
_cell.angle_beta   90.00
_cell.angle_gamma   90.00
#
_symmetry.space_group_name_H-M   'P 1'
#
loop_
_entity.id
_entity.type
_entity.pdbx_description
1 polymer ?
#
loop_
_entity_poly.entity_id
_entity_poly.type
_entity_poly.pdbx_seq_one_letter_code
_entity_poly.pdbx_strand_id
1 'polypeptide(L)'
;MRSFQRNFCVSPSCPLLPLQLPSPMETHVWFVLPDEFKSVSLLNQYIVDPRSLKFRKNVHGKPELVWESDDGQCSSPLHFNISHTSSLIACGVTVNSPIGIDVEEKQRKN
;
A
#
# COMPACT_ATOMS: atom_id res chain seq x y z
N MET A 1 2.09 -26.91 -5.88
CA MET A 1 0.99 -25.92 -5.89
C MET A 1 0.64 -25.60 -4.44
N ARG A 2 1.10 -24.46 -3.91
CA ARG A 2 0.77 -24.04 -2.54
C ARG A 2 -0.44 -23.11 -2.62
N SER A 3 -1.53 -23.53 -2.01
CA SER A 3 -2.77 -22.75 -1.90
C SER A 3 -2.51 -21.54 -0.99
N PHE A 4 -2.74 -20.33 -1.50
CA PHE A 4 -2.76 -19.11 -0.70
C PHE A 4 -4.12 -19.00 -0.03
N GLN A 5 -4.19 -19.18 1.29
CA GLN A 5 -5.40 -18.87 2.04
C GLN A 5 -5.56 -17.34 2.16
N ARG A 6 -6.70 -16.84 1.69
CA ARG A 6 -7.12 -15.44 1.80
C ARG A 6 -7.94 -15.30 3.09
N ASN A 7 -7.36 -14.71 4.12
CA ASN A 7 -8.12 -14.26 5.28
C ASN A 7 -8.59 -12.82 5.01
N PHE A 8 -9.86 -12.64 4.65
CA PHE A 8 -10.49 -11.33 4.66
C PHE A 8 -10.86 -10.98 6.10
N CYS A 9 -10.15 -10.03 6.70
CA CYS A 9 -10.53 -9.50 8.01
C CYS A 9 -11.32 -8.20 7.80
N VAL A 10 -12.60 -8.22 8.14
CA VAL A 10 -13.41 -7.01 8.33
C VAL A 10 -13.63 -6.91 9.85
N SER A 11 -12.90 -6.02 10.52
CA SER A 11 -13.05 -5.82 11.97
C SER A 11 -13.47 -4.38 12.27
N PRO A 12 -14.77 -4.11 12.45
CA PRO A 12 -15.20 -2.96 13.23
C PRO A 12 -15.07 -3.35 14.72
N SER A 13 -14.28 -2.61 15.48
CA SER A 13 -14.02 -2.77 16.93
C SER A 13 -13.05 -3.89 17.34
N CYS A 14 -11.75 -3.57 17.38
CA CYS A 14 -10.78 -4.29 18.23
C CYS A 14 -10.08 -3.26 19.14
N PRO A 15 -10.05 -3.46 20.47
CA PRO A 15 -9.27 -2.62 21.37
C PRO A 15 -7.78 -2.77 21.03
N LEU A 16 -7.06 -1.65 21.08
CA LEU A 16 -5.69 -1.47 20.58
C LEU A 16 -4.69 -2.46 21.21
N LEU A 17 -4.64 -3.68 20.70
CA LEU A 17 -3.49 -4.56 20.83
C LEU A 17 -2.31 -3.87 20.12
N PRO A 18 -1.05 -4.04 20.60
CA PRO A 18 0.11 -3.57 19.86
C PRO A 18 -0.01 -4.12 18.45
N LEU A 19 -0.08 -3.23 17.46
CA LEU A 19 -0.21 -3.60 16.06
C LEU A 19 0.98 -4.52 15.74
N GLN A 20 0.76 -5.83 15.65
CA GLN A 20 1.81 -6.75 15.23
C GLN A 20 2.21 -6.31 13.83
N LEU A 21 3.44 -5.81 13.71
CA LEU A 21 3.99 -5.50 12.40
C LEU A 21 3.97 -6.79 11.57
N PRO A 22 3.63 -6.70 10.28
CA PRO A 22 3.72 -7.83 9.37
C PRO A 22 5.08 -8.50 9.50
N SER A 23 5.10 -9.83 9.39
CA SER A 23 6.36 -10.57 9.41
C SER A 23 7.30 -10.03 8.30
N PRO A 24 8.63 -10.04 8.49
CA PRO A 24 9.54 -9.67 7.42
C PRO A 24 9.19 -10.46 6.15
N MET A 25 9.11 -9.76 5.01
CA MET A 25 8.65 -10.29 3.70
C MET A 25 7.13 -10.52 3.54
N GLU A 26 6.32 -10.25 4.55
CA GLU A 26 4.87 -10.21 4.39
C GLU A 26 4.47 -9.06 3.47
N THR A 27 3.65 -9.38 2.48
CA THR A 27 3.23 -8.45 1.44
C THR A 27 1.72 -8.28 1.48
N HIS A 28 1.28 -7.04 1.68
CA HIS A 28 -0.13 -6.68 1.60
C HIS A 28 -0.42 -6.08 0.22
N VAL A 29 -1.38 -6.67 -0.49
CA VAL A 29 -1.81 -6.17 -1.80
C VAL A 29 -3.24 -5.66 -1.70
N TRP A 30 -3.40 -4.39 -2.04
CA TRP A 30 -4.68 -3.69 -2.08
C TRP A 30 -5.09 -3.46 -3.52
N PHE A 31 -6.39 -3.63 -3.79
CA PHE A 31 -7.00 -3.36 -5.09
C PHE A 31 -8.01 -2.23 -4.93
N VAL A 32 -7.97 -1.27 -5.84
CA VAL A 32 -8.89 -0.14 -5.88
C VAL A 32 -9.52 -0.08 -7.26
N LEU A 33 -10.85 -0.06 -7.30
CA LEU A 33 -11.64 0.16 -8.51
C LEU A 33 -11.90 1.66 -8.63
N PRO A 34 -11.23 2.40 -9.53
CA PRO A 34 -11.28 3.86 -9.54
C PRO A 34 -12.70 4.44 -9.62
N ASP A 35 -13.59 3.76 -10.34
CA ASP A 35 -14.97 4.20 -10.55
C ASP A 35 -15.87 4.08 -9.32
N GLU A 36 -15.46 3.31 -8.32
CA GLU A 36 -16.22 3.07 -7.08
C GLU A 36 -15.90 4.11 -5.98
N PHE A 37 -14.80 4.84 -6.10
CA PHE A 37 -14.33 5.77 -5.07
C PHE A 37 -14.59 7.23 -5.47
N LYS A 38 -15.74 7.77 -5.05
CA LYS A 38 -16.14 9.17 -5.35
C LYS A 38 -16.26 10.09 -4.13
N SER A 39 -16.00 9.61 -2.92
CA SER A 39 -16.36 10.36 -1.71
C SER A 39 -15.17 10.90 -0.94
N VAL A 40 -15.11 12.23 -0.84
CA VAL A 40 -14.25 13.01 0.08
C VAL A 40 -14.46 12.56 1.54
N SER A 41 -15.61 11.98 1.88
CA SER A 41 -15.89 11.48 3.24
C SER A 41 -14.96 10.36 3.70
N LEU A 42 -14.36 9.60 2.79
CA LEU A 42 -13.39 8.55 3.13
C LEU A 42 -12.08 9.15 3.64
N LEU A 43 -11.73 10.38 3.22
CA LEU A 43 -10.53 11.06 3.72
C LEU A 43 -10.63 11.37 5.22
N ASN A 44 -11.85 11.59 5.72
CA ASN A 44 -12.10 11.86 7.14
C ASN A 44 -11.99 10.61 8.03
N GLN A 45 -11.85 9.42 7.44
CA GLN A 45 -11.72 8.16 8.19
C GLN A 45 -10.27 7.75 8.46
N TYR A 46 -9.29 8.46 7.87
CA TYR A 46 -7.88 8.17 8.11
C TYR A 46 -7.39 8.77 9.42
N ILE A 47 -6.62 7.97 10.17
CA ILE A 47 -5.97 8.36 11.42
C ILE A 47 -4.83 9.38 11.17
N VAL A 48 -4.33 9.43 9.94
CA VAL A 48 -3.28 10.36 9.47
C VAL A 48 -3.85 11.23 8.36
N ASP A 49 -3.59 12.54 8.37
CA ASP A 49 -3.96 13.41 7.24
C ASP A 49 -3.20 12.92 5.99
N PRO A 50 -3.89 12.45 4.93
CA PRO A 50 -3.21 11.95 3.74
C PRO A 50 -2.27 13.00 3.09
N ARG A 51 -2.54 14.29 3.30
CA ARG A 51 -1.72 15.40 2.78
C ARG A 51 -0.43 15.64 3.55
N SER A 52 -0.28 15.07 4.76
CA SER A 52 0.97 15.15 5.51
C SER A 52 2.02 14.14 5.03
N LEU A 53 1.63 13.15 4.22
CA LEU A 53 2.56 12.19 3.63
C LEU A 53 3.44 12.87 2.59
N LYS A 54 4.77 12.76 2.77
CA LYS A 54 5.76 13.33 1.86
C LYS A 54 6.36 12.22 1.01
N PHE A 55 6.45 12.44 -0.29
CA PHE A 55 7.03 11.48 -1.24
C PHE A 55 8.24 12.09 -1.95
N ARG A 56 9.23 11.24 -2.24
CA ARG A 56 10.34 11.56 -3.13
C ARG A 56 10.40 10.54 -4.27
N LYS A 57 11.07 10.89 -5.36
CA LYS A 57 11.43 9.92 -6.41
C LYS A 57 12.87 9.47 -6.20
N ASN A 58 13.12 8.16 -6.31
CA ASN A 58 14.48 7.67 -6.35
C ASN A 58 15.12 7.88 -7.74
N VAL A 59 16.36 7.43 -7.91
CA VAL A 59 17.15 7.59 -9.15
C VAL A 59 16.49 6.96 -10.39
N HIS A 60 15.56 6.03 -10.19
CA HIS A 60 14.81 5.35 -11.25
C HIS A 60 13.40 5.94 -11.45
N GLY A 61 13.06 7.04 -10.75
CA GLY A 61 11.75 7.68 -10.84
C GLY A 61 10.64 7.03 -10.01
N LYS A 62 10.94 5.93 -9.29
CA LYS A 62 9.96 5.26 -8.42
C LYS A 62 9.66 6.12 -7.19
N PRO A 63 8.37 6.32 -6.83
CA PRO A 63 8.01 7.06 -5.62
C PRO A 63 8.36 6.27 -4.36
N GLU A 64 8.89 6.97 -3.36
CA GLU A 64 9.24 6.47 -2.04
C GLU A 64 8.66 7.40 -0.97
N LEU A 65 8.21 6.83 0.15
CA LEU A 65 7.74 7.60 1.29
C LEU A 65 8.95 8.19 2.03
N VAL A 66 8.90 9.49 2.31
CA VAL A 66 9.89 10.19 3.11
C VAL A 66 9.50 10.06 4.58
N TRP A 67 10.45 9.61 5.39
CA TRP A 67 10.29 9.47 6.83
C TRP A 67 11.12 10.56 7.50
N GLU A 68 10.48 11.31 8.39
CA GLU A 68 11.20 12.23 9.27
C GLU A 68 11.64 11.43 10.49
N SER A 69 12.80 10.80 10.41
CA SER A 69 13.44 10.17 11.57
C SER A 69 14.30 11.22 12.26
N ASP A 70 14.06 11.45 13.55
CA ASP A 70 14.75 12.45 14.40
C ASP A 70 16.25 12.09 14.64
N ASP A 71 16.64 10.89 14.24
CA ASP A 71 17.86 10.19 14.65
C ASP A 71 18.74 9.74 13.47
N GLY A 72 18.54 10.27 12.27
CA GLY A 72 19.51 10.26 11.16
C GLY A 72 19.87 8.90 10.54
N GLN A 73 19.40 7.78 11.10
CA GLN A 73 19.74 6.44 10.64
C GLN A 73 18.56 5.47 10.79
N CYS A 74 17.56 5.59 9.92
CA CYS A 74 16.63 4.49 9.71
C CYS A 74 16.21 4.45 8.24
N SER A 75 16.54 3.34 7.56
CA SER A 75 15.92 3.02 6.28
C SER A 75 14.42 2.88 6.51
N SER A 76 13.63 3.60 5.71
CA SER A 76 12.18 3.52 5.66
C SER A 76 11.65 2.10 5.88
N PRO A 77 10.94 1.80 6.98
CA PRO A 77 10.47 0.46 7.22
C PRO A 77 9.41 0.04 6.20
N LEU A 78 8.67 0.97 5.59
CA LEU A 78 7.69 0.62 4.56
C LEU A 78 8.21 0.90 3.15
N HIS A 79 8.03 -0.09 2.29
CA HIS A 79 8.15 0.05 0.86
C HIS A 79 6.78 -0.16 0.22
N PHE A 80 6.53 0.58 -0.85
CA PHE A 80 5.33 0.39 -1.65
C PHE A 80 5.65 0.43 -3.14
N ASN A 81 4.72 -0.11 -3.93
CA ASN A 81 4.70 0.06 -5.37
C ASN A 81 3.26 0.04 -5.85
N ILE A 82 3.00 0.80 -6.91
CA ILE A 82 1.67 0.94 -7.50
C ILE A 82 1.79 0.58 -8.98
N SER A 83 0.84 -0.22 -9.45
CA SER A 83 0.60 -0.40 -10.88
C SER A 83 -0.89 -0.21 -11.14
N HIS A 84 -1.25 0.16 -12.37
CA HIS A 84 -2.64 0.44 -12.72
C HIS A 84 -2.95 0.10 -14.17
N THR A 85 -4.22 -0.22 -14.40
CA THR A 85 -4.87 -0.25 -15.71
C THR A 85 -5.96 0.83 -15.74
N SER A 86 -6.78 0.84 -16.81
CA SER A 86 -7.91 1.77 -16.90
C SER A 86 -9.00 1.50 -15.86
N SER A 87 -9.09 0.27 -15.34
CA SER A 87 -10.19 -0.20 -14.47
C SER A 87 -9.73 -0.65 -13.08
N LEU A 88 -8.43 -0.73 -12.83
CA LEU A 88 -7.90 -1.30 -11.59
C LEU A 88 -6.58 -0.61 -11.20
N ILE A 89 -6.47 -0.25 -9.93
CA ILE A 89 -5.20 0.13 -9.31
C ILE A 89 -4.82 -0.97 -8.32
N ALA A 90 -3.58 -1.44 -8.41
CA ALA A 90 -2.99 -2.36 -7.45
C ALA A 90 -1.90 -1.64 -6.66
N CYS A 91 -1.92 -1.77 -5.33
CA CYS A 91 -0.91 -1.21 -4.44
C CYS A 91 -0.35 -2.33 -3.57
N GLY A 92 0.96 -2.58 -3.70
CA GLY A 92 1.69 -3.50 -2.84
C GLY A 92 2.42 -2.74 -1.73
N VAL A 93 2.35 -3.22 -0.50
CA VAL A 93 3.03 -2.66 0.68
C VAL A 93 3.78 -3.78 1.42
N THR A 94 5.02 -3.51 1.79
CA THR A 94 5.93 -4.44 2.49
C THR A 94 6.71 -3.72 3.59
N VAL A 95 7.09 -4.48 4.62
CA VAL A 95 7.98 -4.01 5.69
C VAL A 95 9.41 -4.51 5.43
N ASN A 96 10.41 -3.62 5.48
CA ASN A 96 11.85 -3.88 5.38
C ASN A 96 12.31 -4.62 4.11
N SER A 97 11.48 -4.66 3.07
CA SER A 97 11.79 -5.33 1.80
C SER A 97 11.25 -4.52 0.63
N PRO A 98 12.03 -4.27 -0.44
CA PRO A 98 11.52 -3.67 -1.67
C PRO A 98 10.43 -4.52 -2.33
N ILE A 99 9.46 -3.87 -2.94
CA ILE A 99 8.39 -4.52 -3.71
C ILE A 99 8.26 -3.91 -5.11
N GLY A 100 7.95 -4.75 -6.10
CA GLY A 100 7.44 -4.36 -7.40
C GLY A 100 6.12 -5.08 -7.65
N ILE A 101 5.10 -4.36 -8.10
CA ILE A 101 3.81 -4.93 -8.49
C ILE A 101 3.51 -4.50 -9.92
N ASP A 102 2.91 -5.41 -10.68
CA ASP A 102 2.46 -5.11 -12.02
C ASP A 102 1.06 -5.67 -12.24
N VAL A 103 0.22 -4.91 -12.95
CA VAL A 103 -1.16 -5.28 -13.23
C VAL A 103 -1.48 -4.89 -14.67
N GLU A 104 -1.99 -5.85 -15.43
CA GLU A 104 -2.30 -5.70 -16.84
C GLU A 104 -3.72 -6.21 -17.13
N GLU A 105 -4.41 -5.58 -18.08
CA GLU A 105 -5.66 -6.10 -18.61
C GLU A 105 -5.36 -7.36 -19.44
N LYS A 106 -5.87 -8.51 -19.02
CA LYS A 106 -5.64 -9.79 -19.71
C LYS A 106 -6.21 -9.82 -21.15
N GLN A 107 -7.17 -8.96 -21.46
CA GLN A 107 -7.85 -8.94 -22.75
C GLN A 107 -7.26 -7.84 -23.65
N ARG A 108 -7.03 -8.15 -24.93
CA ARG A 108 -6.83 -7.12 -25.95
C ARG A 108 -8.19 -6.53 -26.30
N LYS A 109 -8.37 -5.22 -26.13
CA LYS A 109 -9.46 -4.49 -26.76
C LYS A 109 -9.18 -4.52 -28.27
N ASN A 110 -10.04 -5.20 -29.02
CA ASN A 110 -10.02 -5.22 -30.48
C ASN A 110 -10.63 -3.94 -31.04
#